data_AF-A0A354YXM1-F1
#
_entry.id   AF-A0A354YXM1-F1
#
_cell.length_a   1.000
_cell.length_b   1.000
_cell.length_c   1.000
_cell.angle_alpha   90.00
_cell.angle_beta   90.00
_cell.angle_gamma   90.00
#
_symmetry.space_group_name_H-M   'P 1'
#
loop_
_entity.id
_entity.type
_entity.pdbx_description
1 polymer ?
#
loop_
_entity_poly.entity_id
_entity_poly.type
_entity_poly.pdbx_seq_one_letter_code
_entity_poly.pdbx_strand_id
1 'polypeptide(L)'
;AASESSYFLVQQFENQDNAESHEMTTAQEILRQMEHKLDILICGVGSGGTLSGTGKVLKSSLPGIKIVAVEPAQSAVLSGKSAGVHKIQGIG
;
A
#
# COMPACT_ATOMS: atom_id res chain seq x y z
N ALA A 1 -6.53 18.43 -20.41
CA ALA A 1 -5.61 17.34 -20.05
C ALA A 1 -6.19 15.98 -20.44
N ALA A 2 -7.33 15.55 -19.88
CA ALA A 2 -7.92 14.23 -20.18
C ALA A 2 -8.44 14.03 -21.62
N SER A 3 -8.57 15.09 -22.43
CA SER A 3 -9.09 15.06 -23.80
C SER A 3 -8.02 15.21 -24.88
N GLU A 4 -6.75 15.31 -24.51
CA GLU A 4 -5.63 15.55 -25.42
C GLU A 4 -4.75 14.28 -25.49
N SER A 5 -4.62 13.69 -26.67
CA SER A 5 -3.94 12.40 -26.89
C SER A 5 -2.44 12.42 -26.64
N SER A 6 -1.86 13.60 -26.45
CA SER A 6 -0.44 13.79 -26.14
C SER A 6 -0.09 13.65 -24.65
N TYR A 7 -1.10 13.60 -23.76
CA TYR A 7 -0.87 13.46 -22.33
C TYR A 7 -1.31 12.08 -21.82
N PHE A 8 -0.54 11.55 -20.88
CA PHE A 8 -0.85 10.31 -20.18
C PHE A 8 -1.00 10.57 -18.69
N LEU A 9 -2.18 10.28 -18.13
CA LEU A 9 -2.44 10.42 -16.70
C LEU A 9 -2.24 9.06 -16.01
N VAL A 10 -1.22 8.98 -15.15
CA VAL A 10 -0.79 7.71 -14.52
C VAL A 10 -1.80 7.18 -13.49
N GLN A 11 -2.61 8.04 -12.87
CA GLN A 11 -3.72 7.67 -11.97
C GLN A 11 -3.30 6.73 -10.82
N GLN A 12 -2.39 7.17 -9.96
CA GLN A 12 -1.78 6.28 -8.94
C GLN A 12 -2.76 5.61 -7.96
N PHE A 13 -3.98 6.14 -7.80
CA PHE A 13 -4.99 5.59 -6.89
C PHE A 13 -5.85 4.50 -7.58
N GLU A 14 -5.89 4.51 -8.91
CA GLU A 14 -6.70 3.60 -9.74
C GLU A 14 -5.84 2.60 -10.52
N ASN A 15 -4.59 2.96 -10.81
CA ASN A 15 -3.69 2.18 -11.65
C ASN A 15 -3.12 0.97 -10.89
N GLN A 16 -3.41 -0.22 -11.42
CA GLN A 16 -3.00 -1.50 -10.84
C GLN A 16 -1.48 -1.67 -10.81
N ASP A 17 -0.76 -1.06 -11.76
CA ASP A 17 0.71 -1.09 -11.83
C ASP A 17 1.35 -0.62 -10.51
N ASN A 18 0.68 0.26 -9.77
CA ASN A 18 1.14 0.73 -8.46
C ASN A 18 1.30 -0.45 -7.48
N ALA A 19 0.24 -1.25 -7.30
CA ALA A 19 0.28 -2.40 -6.41
C ALA A 19 1.13 -3.55 -6.99
N GLU A 20 1.03 -3.81 -8.29
CA GLU A 20 1.77 -4.89 -8.96
C GLU A 20 3.28 -4.71 -8.84
N SER A 21 3.78 -3.48 -8.95
CA SER A 21 5.19 -3.18 -8.73
C SER A 21 5.66 -3.69 -7.35
N HIS A 22 4.86 -3.48 -6.30
CA HIS A 22 5.16 -3.94 -4.94
C HIS A 22 5.00 -5.46 -4.75
N GLU A 23 4.17 -6.13 -5.55
CA GLU A 23 4.10 -7.60 -5.60
C GLU A 23 5.39 -8.19 -6.20
N MET A 24 5.83 -7.61 -7.32
CA MET A 24 6.98 -8.11 -8.09
C MET A 24 8.33 -7.80 -7.43
N THR A 25 8.42 -6.68 -6.70
CA THR A 25 9.70 -6.19 -6.16
C THR A 25 9.71 -6.17 -4.64
N THR A 26 9.01 -5.21 -4.02
CA THR A 26 9.08 -4.95 -2.58
C THR A 26 8.79 -6.18 -1.73
N ALA A 27 7.79 -6.99 -2.10
CA ALA A 27 7.49 -8.23 -1.39
C ALA A 27 8.62 -9.27 -1.48
N GLN A 28 9.21 -9.43 -2.66
CA GLN A 28 10.29 -10.39 -2.90
C GLN A 28 11.56 -9.98 -2.17
N GLU A 29 11.85 -8.68 -2.13
CA GLU A 29 12.96 -8.11 -1.37
C GLU A 29 12.80 -8.40 0.12
N ILE A 30 11.63 -8.14 0.69
CA ILE A 30 11.32 -8.41 2.10
C ILE A 30 11.44 -9.91 2.40
N LEU A 31 10.84 -10.79 1.60
CA LEU A 31 10.91 -12.24 1.81
C LEU A 31 12.36 -12.74 1.83
N ARG A 32 13.17 -12.28 0.87
CA ARG A 32 14.58 -12.65 0.76
C ARG A 32 15.40 -12.10 1.93
N GLN A 33 15.25 -10.82 2.26
CA GLN A 33 16.05 -10.16 3.30
C GLN A 33 15.69 -10.66 4.71
N MET A 34 14.43 -11.04 4.93
CA MET A 34 13.97 -11.60 6.19
C MET A 34 14.12 -13.13 6.26
N GLU A 35 14.70 -13.77 5.23
CA GLU A 35 14.82 -15.23 5.13
C GLU A 35 13.49 -15.96 5.41
N HIS A 36 12.38 -15.41 4.90
CA HIS A 36 11.02 -15.90 5.15
C HIS A 36 10.62 -15.96 6.64
N LYS A 37 11.26 -15.17 7.50
CA LYS A 37 10.96 -15.06 8.94
C LYS A 37 10.47 -13.66 9.26
N LEU A 38 9.18 -13.41 8.98
CA LEU A 38 8.52 -12.14 9.27
C LEU A 38 7.13 -12.40 9.84
N ASP A 39 6.84 -11.84 11.02
CA ASP A 39 5.55 -12.05 11.68
C ASP A 39 4.51 -10.97 11.35
N ILE A 40 4.95 -9.73 11.12
CA ILE A 40 4.07 -8.57 10.95
C ILE A 40 4.67 -7.59 9.94
N LEU A 41 3.85 -7.12 8.99
CA LEU A 41 4.11 -5.93 8.19
C LEU A 41 3.21 -4.78 8.67
N ILE A 42 3.81 -3.60 8.90
CA ILE A 42 3.09 -2.37 9.25
C ILE A 42 3.38 -1.33 8.16
N CYS A 43 2.35 -0.76 7.55
CA CYS A 43 2.52 0.19 6.45
C CYS A 43 1.48 1.32 6.52
N GLY A 44 1.95 2.56 6.36
CA GLY A 44 1.08 3.72 6.18
C GLY A 44 0.38 3.70 4.83
N VAL A 45 -0.89 4.11 4.80
CA VAL A 45 -1.72 4.03 3.59
C VAL A 45 -1.95 5.41 2.98
N GLY A 46 -1.29 5.65 1.85
CA GLY A 46 -1.61 6.72 0.89
C GLY A 46 -2.47 6.17 -0.24
N SER A 47 -1.86 5.88 -1.40
CA SER A 47 -2.56 5.17 -2.48
C SER A 47 -2.94 3.72 -2.14
N GLY A 48 -2.28 3.14 -1.12
CA GLY A 48 -2.45 1.75 -0.72
C GLY A 48 -1.65 0.73 -1.53
N GLY A 49 -0.92 1.15 -2.57
CA GLY A 49 -0.14 0.26 -3.44
C GLY A 49 0.83 -0.65 -2.67
N THR A 50 1.63 -0.07 -1.76
CA THR A 50 2.60 -0.82 -0.96
C THR A 50 1.93 -1.86 -0.06
N LEU A 51 0.92 -1.46 0.73
CA LEU A 51 0.20 -2.37 1.63
C LEU A 51 -0.46 -3.51 0.84
N SER A 52 -1.16 -3.18 -0.25
CA SER A 52 -1.92 -4.14 -1.05
C SER A 52 -1.01 -5.13 -1.76
N GLY A 53 -0.03 -4.65 -2.53
CA GLY A 53 0.86 -5.50 -3.32
C GLY A 53 1.75 -6.35 -2.43
N THR A 54 2.45 -5.73 -1.48
CA THR A 54 3.31 -6.47 -0.54
C THR A 54 2.50 -7.43 0.33
N GLY A 55 1.37 -6.98 0.89
CA GLY A 55 0.52 -7.79 1.75
C GLY A 55 -0.03 -9.04 1.06
N LYS A 56 -0.41 -8.96 -0.23
CA LYS A 56 -0.93 -10.09 -1.01
C LYS A 56 0.12 -11.21 -1.15
N VAL A 57 1.33 -10.84 -1.57
CA VAL A 57 2.42 -11.81 -1.74
C VAL A 57 2.84 -12.38 -0.38
N LEU A 58 3.06 -11.54 0.62
CA LEU A 58 3.49 -11.99 1.94
C LEU A 58 2.47 -12.94 2.60
N LYS A 59 1.16 -12.66 2.50
CA LYS A 59 0.12 -13.57 3.02
C LYS A 59 0.11 -14.93 2.34
N SER A 60 0.47 -14.98 1.07
CA SER A 60 0.55 -16.22 0.30
C SER A 60 1.81 -17.02 0.66
N SER A 61 2.91 -16.35 0.97
CA SER A 61 4.20 -16.98 1.28
C SER A 61 4.40 -17.33 2.75
N LEU A 62 3.79 -16.58 3.68
CA LEU A 62 4.00 -16.70 5.12
C LEU A 62 2.65 -16.91 5.84
N PRO A 63 2.19 -18.16 5.99
CA PRO A 63 0.95 -18.46 6.71
C PRO A 63 0.99 -17.89 8.13
N GLY A 64 0.06 -16.98 8.45
CA GLY A 64 -0.05 -16.36 9.77
C GLY A 64 0.55 -14.96 9.90
N ILE A 65 1.20 -14.43 8.86
CA ILE A 65 1.67 -13.03 8.89
C ILE A 65 0.51 -12.05 9.10
N LYS A 66 0.72 -11.06 9.96
CA LYS A 66 -0.23 -9.95 10.15
C LYS A 66 0.14 -8.78 9.25
N ILE A 67 -0.85 -8.22 8.57
CA ILE A 67 -0.69 -7.01 7.74
C ILE A 67 -1.51 -5.90 8.38
N VAL A 68 -0.86 -4.81 8.79
CA VAL A 68 -1.47 -3.71 9.54
C VAL A 68 -1.36 -2.40 8.76
N ALA A 69 -2.52 -1.82 8.44
CA ALA A 69 -2.63 -0.50 7.85
C ALA A 69 -2.48 0.59 8.93
N VAL A 70 -1.77 1.66 8.61
CA VAL A 70 -1.66 2.86 9.45
C VAL A 70 -2.28 4.04 8.73
N GLU A 71 -3.16 4.76 9.43
CA GLU A 71 -3.82 5.97 8.94
C GLU A 71 -3.83 7.06 10.04
N PRO A 72 -4.03 8.33 9.70
CA PRO A 72 -4.11 9.42 10.68
C PRO A 72 -5.35 9.30 11.54
N ALA A 73 -5.20 9.45 12.86
CA ALA A 73 -6.34 9.40 13.79
C ALA A 73 -7.42 10.46 13.51
N GLN A 74 -7.03 11.61 12.92
CA GLN A 74 -7.91 12.71 12.54
C GLN A 74 -8.64 12.49 11.19
N SER A 75 -8.23 11.49 10.39
CA SER A 75 -8.81 11.15 9.09
C SER A 75 -8.90 9.62 8.92
N ALA A 76 -9.42 8.94 9.94
CA ALA A 76 -9.37 7.48 10.02
C ALA A 76 -10.50 6.81 9.21
N VAL A 77 -10.49 7.02 7.90
CA VAL A 77 -11.54 6.58 6.97
C VAL A 77 -11.58 5.06 6.86
N LEU A 78 -10.44 4.38 6.87
CA LEU A 78 -10.37 2.91 6.85
C LEU A 78 -10.97 2.30 8.12
N SER A 79 -10.88 3.03 9.25
CA SER A 79 -11.53 2.70 10.52
C SER A 79 -13.00 3.15 10.61
N GLY A 80 -13.61 3.62 9.51
CA GLY A 80 -15.02 4.02 9.44
C GLY A 80 -15.34 5.41 10.01
N LYS A 81 -14.33 6.25 10.25
CA LYS A 81 -14.55 7.65 10.66
C LYS A 81 -14.60 8.57 9.44
N SER A 82 -15.04 9.82 9.65
CA SER A 82 -15.02 10.83 8.60
C SER A 82 -13.59 11.29 8.28
N ALA A 83 -13.38 11.72 7.03
CA ALA A 83 -12.14 12.37 6.63
C ALA A 83 -11.95 13.69 7.39
N GLY A 84 -10.69 14.04 7.68
CA GLY A 84 -10.35 15.25 8.42
C GLY A 84 -8.94 15.75 8.12
N VAL A 85 -8.66 16.99 8.51
CA VAL A 85 -7.33 17.59 8.28
C VAL A 85 -6.31 16.99 9.24
N HIS A 86 -5.15 16.57 8.73
CA HIS A 86 -4.01 16.09 9.51
C HIS A 86 -2.69 16.56 8.88
N LYS A 87 -1.57 16.30 9.58
CA LYS A 87 -0.22 16.78 9.20
C LYS A 87 0.75 15.67 8.79
N ILE A 88 0.22 14.50 8.43
CA ILE A 88 1.04 13.31 8.12
C ILE A 88 1.10 13.16 6.59
N GLN A 89 2.04 13.85 5.97
CA GLN A 89 2.14 13.87 4.51
C GLN A 89 2.46 12.47 3.94
N GLY A 90 1.75 12.09 2.89
CA GLY A 90 1.94 10.84 2.15
C GLY A 90 0.93 9.72 2.49
N ILE A 91 0.14 9.87 3.54
CA ILE A 91 -0.93 8.93 3.94
C ILE A 91 -2.21 9.69 4.28
N GLY A 92 -3.32 8.98 4.51
CA GLY A 92 -4.55 9.53 5.10
C GLY A 92 -5.51 10.18 4.14
#